data_AF-A0A926YLV8-F1
#
_entry.id   AF-A0A926YLV8-F1
#
_cell.length_a   1.000
_cell.length_b   1.000
_cell.length_c   1.000
_cell.angle_alpha   90.00
_cell.angle_beta   90.00
_cell.angle_gamma   90.00
#
_symmetry.space_group_name_H-M   'P 1'
#
loop_
_entity.id
_entity.type
_entity.pdbx_description
1 polymer ?
#
loop_
_entity_poly.entity_id
_entity_poly.type
_entity_poly.pdbx_seq_one_letter_code
_entity_poly.pdbx_strand_id
1 'polypeptide(L)'
;MLDSFIPVELAVAPNPLGLPFNLKLTTIPIDARTCFELWMPDAHKALLPEEAMLLRGDRARLEEICAKLTDLLGASLSHDELPHYQVTVDRWQGVRSALYDAGADFDAIGVTYVPQSLYPSPTSKGGLTAWTLQEARWDVSFLNLQPLPLGFRAQTLPFKVTIAFGQSITKFVQTAPVLARRA
;
A
#
# COMPACT_ATOMS: atom_id res chain seq x y z
N MET A 1 1.33 -3.21 -29.64
CA MET A 1 1.73 -3.19 -28.22
C MET A 1 0.46 -3.34 -27.40
N LEU A 2 0.45 -4.21 -26.40
CA LEU A 2 -0.68 -4.27 -25.46
C LEU A 2 -0.57 -3.02 -24.57
N ASP A 3 -1.63 -2.22 -24.51
CA ASP A 3 -1.71 -1.09 -23.59
C ASP A 3 -1.63 -1.63 -22.15
N SER A 4 -0.56 -1.30 -21.44
CA SER A 4 -0.39 -1.67 -20.03
C SER A 4 -1.26 -0.76 -19.16
N PHE A 5 -1.89 -1.31 -18.13
CA PHE A 5 -2.73 -0.54 -17.21
C PHE A 5 -1.94 0.60 -16.53
N ILE A 6 -0.70 0.30 -16.11
CA ILE A 6 0.30 1.32 -15.76
C ILE A 6 1.25 1.46 -16.95
N PRO A 7 1.26 2.62 -17.64
CA PRO A 7 2.19 2.91 -18.72
C PRO A 7 3.65 2.76 -18.28
N VAL A 8 4.54 2.43 -19.21
CA VAL A 8 5.96 2.16 -18.92
C VAL A 8 6.64 3.38 -18.31
N GLU A 9 6.23 4.58 -18.72
CA GLU A 9 6.73 5.86 -18.22
C GLU A 9 6.41 6.07 -16.74
N LEU A 10 5.32 5.47 -16.25
CA LEU A 10 4.97 5.47 -14.84
C LEU A 10 5.52 4.24 -14.11
N ALA A 11 5.80 3.14 -14.80
CA ALA A 11 6.20 1.89 -14.15
C ALA A 11 7.62 1.94 -13.57
N VAL A 12 8.53 2.72 -14.15
CA VAL A 12 9.94 2.76 -13.74
C VAL A 12 10.18 3.87 -12.72
N ALA A 13 10.91 3.57 -11.64
CA ALA A 13 11.26 4.57 -10.64
C ALA A 13 12.29 5.57 -11.20
N PRO A 14 12.27 6.84 -10.78
CA PRO A 14 13.25 7.82 -11.22
C PRO A 14 14.66 7.41 -10.81
N ASN A 15 15.61 7.66 -11.69
CA ASN A 15 17.02 7.39 -11.42
C ASN A 15 17.57 8.37 -10.38
N PRO A 16 18.20 7.88 -9.30
CA PRO A 16 18.87 8.73 -8.33
C PRO A 16 20.09 9.41 -8.96
N LEU A 17 20.43 10.61 -8.49
CA LEU A 17 21.63 11.35 -8.90
C LEU A 17 22.96 10.75 -8.36
N GLY A 18 22.89 9.58 -7.72
CA GLY A 18 23.99 8.87 -7.09
C GLY A 18 23.53 7.50 -6.56
N LEU A 19 24.35 6.85 -5.73
CA LEU A 19 23.95 5.60 -5.07
C LEU A 19 23.03 5.93 -3.88
N PRO A 20 21.76 5.46 -3.87
CA PRO A 20 20.87 5.68 -2.74
C PRO A 20 21.19 4.65 -1.64
N PHE A 21 21.84 5.09 -0.57
CA PHE A 21 22.28 4.21 0.52
C PHE A 21 21.19 3.97 1.57
N ASN A 22 20.24 4.89 1.70
CA ASN A 22 19.17 4.84 2.70
C ASN A 22 17.78 4.59 2.08
N LEU A 23 17.73 4.40 0.76
CA LEU A 23 16.52 3.98 0.05
C LEU A 23 16.68 2.56 -0.49
N LYS A 24 15.56 1.85 -0.55
CA LYS A 24 15.45 0.55 -1.18
C LYS A 24 14.51 0.64 -2.37
N LEU A 25 15.01 0.24 -3.54
CA LEU A 25 14.14 0.05 -4.71
C LEU A 25 13.23 -1.15 -4.46
N THR A 26 11.93 -0.92 -4.59
CA THR A 26 10.91 -1.94 -4.37
C THR A 26 10.03 -2.05 -5.60
N THR A 27 9.79 -3.28 -6.05
CA THR A 27 8.89 -3.59 -7.16
C THR A 27 7.53 -4.01 -6.58
N ILE A 28 6.48 -3.31 -6.99
CA ILE A 28 5.11 -3.51 -6.55
C ILE A 28 4.30 -4.13 -7.69
N PRO A 29 3.76 -5.34 -7.52
CA PRO A 29 2.95 -5.98 -8.54
C PRO A 29 1.62 -5.23 -8.72
N ILE A 30 1.16 -5.17 -9.96
CA ILE A 30 -0.18 -4.72 -10.33
C ILE A 30 -1.03 -5.93 -10.72
N ASP A 31 -0.46 -6.82 -11.53
CA ASP A 31 -1.05 -8.09 -11.92
C ASP A 31 0.05 -9.17 -12.10
N ALA A 32 -0.29 -10.30 -12.71
CA ALA A 32 0.64 -11.41 -12.93
C ALA A 32 1.79 -11.12 -13.91
N ARG A 33 1.74 -9.99 -14.64
CA ARG A 33 2.64 -9.61 -15.73
C ARG A 33 3.18 -8.19 -15.59
N THR A 34 2.51 -7.33 -14.84
CA THR A 34 2.87 -5.91 -14.71
C THR A 34 3.18 -5.53 -13.27
N CYS A 35 4.09 -4.58 -13.12
CA CYS A 35 4.53 -4.03 -11.84
C CYS A 35 5.00 -2.58 -12.04
N PHE A 36 5.15 -1.86 -10.93
CA PHE A 36 5.84 -0.57 -10.92
C PHE A 36 6.89 -0.55 -9.82
N GLU A 37 7.88 0.32 -9.98
CA GLU A 37 8.95 0.50 -9.02
C GLU A 37 8.75 1.78 -8.21
N LEU A 38 9.21 1.76 -6.96
CA LEU A 38 9.35 2.95 -6.14
C LEU A 38 10.56 2.83 -5.20
N TRP A 39 11.07 3.98 -4.79
CA TRP A 39 12.06 4.07 -3.73
C TRP A 39 11.37 4.18 -2.36
N MET A 40 11.73 3.29 -1.44
CA MET A 40 11.21 3.30 -0.07
C MET A 40 12.33 3.64 0.92
N PRO A 41 12.11 4.54 1.89
CA PRO A 41 13.09 4.82 2.93
C PRO A 41 13.26 3.62 3.87
N ASP A 42 14.49 3.39 4.31
CA ASP A 42 14.79 2.50 5.42
C ASP A 42 14.32 3.16 6.73
N ALA A 43 13.42 2.51 7.48
CA ALA A 43 12.68 3.08 8.60
C ALA A 43 13.57 3.67 9.72
N HIS A 44 14.83 3.24 9.81
CA HIS A 44 15.75 3.65 10.87
C HIS A 44 16.86 4.61 10.41
N LYS A 45 16.96 4.89 9.11
CA LYS A 45 18.06 5.70 8.56
C LYS A 45 17.61 7.12 8.26
N ALA A 46 18.53 8.06 8.46
CA ALA A 46 18.36 9.41 7.97
C ALA A 46 18.64 9.43 6.47
N LEU A 47 17.76 10.09 5.71
CA LEU A 47 17.91 10.31 4.29
C LEU A 47 18.88 11.47 4.04
N LEU A 48 19.71 11.32 3.01
CA LEU A 48 20.48 12.42 2.46
C LEU A 48 19.53 13.44 1.78
N PRO A 49 19.93 14.71 1.63
CA PRO A 49 19.13 15.70 0.92
C PRO A 49 18.72 15.28 -0.49
N GLU A 50 19.63 14.62 -1.22
CA GLU A 50 19.39 14.14 -2.59
C GLU A 50 18.37 13.00 -2.62
N GLU A 51 18.39 12.11 -1.63
CA GLU A 51 17.42 11.03 -1.46
C GLU A 51 16.03 11.58 -1.10
N ALA A 52 15.97 12.58 -0.21
CA ALA A 52 14.74 13.28 0.12
C ALA A 52 14.14 14.01 -1.10
N MET A 53 14.99 14.65 -1.91
CA MET A 53 14.56 15.29 -3.15
C MET A 53 14.05 14.27 -4.18
N LEU A 54 14.68 13.11 -4.29
CA LEU A 54 14.21 12.02 -5.15
C LEU A 54 12.78 11.60 -4.77
N LEU A 55 12.54 11.33 -3.48
CA LEU A 55 11.22 10.94 -2.98
C LEU A 55 10.15 12.03 -3.23
N ARG A 56 10.49 13.30 -3.00
CA ARG A 56 9.61 14.45 -3.28
C ARG A 56 9.30 14.58 -4.77
N GLY A 57 10.31 14.43 -5.61
CA GLY A 57 10.18 14.51 -7.06
C GLY A 57 9.31 13.38 -7.64
N ASP A 58 9.34 12.20 -7.01
CA ASP A 58 8.59 11.03 -7.45
C ASP A 58 7.11 11.04 -7.01
N ARG A 59 6.73 11.94 -6.10
CA ARG A 59 5.38 12.02 -5.51
C ARG A 59 4.28 12.05 -6.57
N ALA A 60 4.42 12.91 -7.59
CA ALA A 60 3.38 13.09 -8.61
C ALA A 60 3.15 11.82 -9.45
N ARG A 61 4.22 11.08 -9.79
CA ARG A 61 4.12 9.80 -10.51
C ARG A 61 3.37 8.77 -9.66
N LEU A 62 3.70 8.68 -8.37
CA LEU A 62 3.04 7.76 -7.45
C LEU A 62 1.57 8.12 -7.20
N GLU A 63 1.24 9.41 -7.12
CA GLU A 63 -0.15 9.88 -7.07
C GLU A 63 -0.94 9.46 -8.31
N GLU A 64 -0.34 9.54 -9.50
CA GLU A 64 -1.00 9.11 -10.75
C GLU A 64 -1.25 7.59 -10.78
N ILE A 65 -0.27 6.78 -10.33
CA ILE A 65 -0.44 5.33 -10.21
C ILE A 65 -1.56 4.99 -9.21
N CYS A 66 -1.55 5.63 -8.05
CA CYS A 66 -2.58 5.44 -7.02
C CYS A 66 -3.96 5.89 -7.53
N ALA A 67 -4.02 6.95 -8.34
CA ALA A 67 -5.25 7.39 -8.99
C ALA A 67 -5.81 6.36 -9.95
N LYS A 68 -5.00 5.82 -10.86
CA LYS A 68 -5.43 4.75 -11.77
C LYS A 68 -5.97 3.54 -11.00
N LEU A 69 -5.25 3.11 -9.96
CA LEU A 69 -5.66 1.98 -9.14
C LEU A 69 -6.96 2.25 -8.38
N THR A 70 -7.10 3.45 -7.79
CA THR A 70 -8.30 3.85 -7.05
C THR A 70 -9.51 3.98 -7.99
N ASP A 71 -9.34 4.56 -9.17
CA ASP A 71 -10.42 4.72 -10.14
C ASP A 71 -10.95 3.36 -10.65
N LEU A 72 -10.09 2.34 -10.69
CA LEU A 72 -10.48 0.98 -11.11
C LEU A 72 -11.10 0.16 -9.96
N LEU A 73 -10.52 0.21 -8.76
CA LEU A 73 -10.84 -0.73 -7.67
C LEU A 73 -11.64 -0.10 -6.53
N GLY A 74 -11.65 1.23 -6.44
CA GLY A 74 -12.00 1.96 -5.23
C GLY A 74 -10.89 1.89 -4.17
N ALA A 75 -11.04 2.68 -3.11
CA ALA A 75 -10.16 2.61 -1.96
C ALA A 75 -10.90 2.99 -0.67
N SER A 76 -10.27 2.70 0.47
CA SER A 76 -10.70 3.20 1.77
C SER A 76 -9.56 3.95 2.45
N LEU A 77 -9.84 5.18 2.89
CA LEU A 77 -8.96 5.96 3.75
C LEU A 77 -9.31 5.69 5.21
N SER A 78 -8.32 5.35 6.03
CA SER A 78 -8.46 5.14 7.47
C SER A 78 -7.41 5.93 8.25
N HIS A 79 -7.70 6.20 9.52
CA HIS A 79 -6.77 6.86 10.45
C HIS A 79 -6.38 5.92 11.59
N ASP A 80 -5.08 5.70 11.82
CA ASP A 80 -4.57 4.71 12.77
C ASP A 80 -5.04 4.98 14.21
N GLU A 81 -5.16 6.25 14.60
CA GLU A 81 -5.59 6.64 15.96
C GLU A 81 -7.10 6.78 16.11
N LEU A 82 -7.87 6.74 15.01
CA LEU A 82 -9.31 6.90 15.02
C LEU A 82 -9.94 5.68 14.34
N PRO A 83 -10.16 4.57 15.07
CA PRO A 83 -10.60 3.30 14.48
C PRO A 83 -11.99 3.35 13.83
N HIS A 84 -12.78 4.39 14.14
CA HIS A 84 -14.09 4.64 13.51
C HIS A 84 -14.00 5.58 12.29
N TYR A 85 -12.83 6.16 12.03
CA TYR A 85 -12.59 6.98 10.85
C TYR A 85 -12.19 6.06 9.69
N GLN A 86 -13.18 5.68 8.89
CA GLN A 86 -12.98 5.00 7.61
C GLN A 86 -13.90 5.64 6.57
N VAL A 87 -13.30 6.12 5.47
CA VAL A 87 -14.03 6.77 4.38
C VAL A 87 -13.74 6.01 3.09
N THR A 88 -14.80 5.55 2.43
CA THR A 88 -14.68 4.99 1.07
C THR A 88 -14.48 6.12 0.08
N VAL A 89 -13.54 5.94 -0.84
CA VAL A 89 -13.19 6.91 -1.87
C VAL A 89 -13.12 6.21 -3.22
N ASP A 90 -13.89 6.72 -4.18
CA ASP A 90 -13.95 6.16 -5.53
C ASP A 90 -12.94 6.84 -6.47
N ARG A 91 -12.30 7.92 -6.03
CA ARG A 91 -11.30 8.69 -6.78
C ARG A 91 -10.21 9.19 -5.86
N TRP A 92 -8.97 9.23 -6.36
CA TRP A 92 -7.81 9.70 -5.59
C TRP A 92 -7.92 11.16 -5.14
N GLN A 93 -8.62 12.00 -5.90
CA GLN A 93 -8.90 13.38 -5.47
C GLN A 93 -9.64 13.43 -4.12
N GLY A 94 -10.50 12.44 -3.82
CA GLY A 94 -11.17 12.33 -2.52
C GLY A 94 -10.20 12.07 -1.36
N VAL A 95 -9.16 11.26 -1.58
CA VAL A 95 -8.06 11.07 -0.62
C VAL A 95 -7.35 12.39 -0.36
N ARG A 96 -6.98 13.12 -1.42
CA ARG A 96 -6.28 14.41 -1.32
C ARG A 96 -7.10 15.44 -0.54
N SER A 97 -8.39 15.55 -0.83
CA SER A 97 -9.31 16.43 -0.11
C SER A 97 -9.39 16.07 1.37
N ALA A 98 -9.57 14.79 1.70
CA ALA A 98 -9.67 14.35 3.10
C ALA A 98 -8.36 14.60 3.88
N LEU A 99 -7.20 14.37 3.28
CA LEU A 99 -5.90 14.70 3.90
C LEU A 99 -5.75 16.20 4.11
N TYR A 100 -6.11 17.01 3.11
CA TYR A 100 -6.05 18.47 3.20
C TYR A 100 -6.97 19.01 4.30
N ASP A 101 -8.22 18.52 4.38
CA ASP A 101 -9.19 18.92 5.40
C ASP A 101 -8.73 18.54 6.82
N ALA A 102 -7.94 17.47 6.94
CA ALA A 102 -7.29 17.08 8.19
C ALA A 102 -5.96 17.82 8.47
N GLY A 103 -5.55 18.75 7.61
CA GLY A 103 -4.27 19.46 7.72
C GLY A 103 -3.04 18.57 7.53
N ALA A 104 -3.20 17.41 6.87
CA ALA A 104 -2.16 16.44 6.64
C ALA A 104 -1.51 16.67 5.26
N ASP A 105 -0.36 17.34 5.25
CA ASP A 105 0.49 17.44 4.06
C ASP A 105 1.60 16.40 4.09
N PHE A 106 2.01 15.92 2.91
CA PHE A 106 3.01 14.88 2.76
C PHE A 106 3.97 15.15 1.60
N ASP A 107 5.22 14.76 1.82
CA ASP A 107 6.33 14.94 0.89
C ASP A 107 6.47 13.77 -0.08
N ALA A 108 6.14 12.55 0.35
CA ALA A 108 6.35 11.34 -0.42
C ALA A 108 5.28 10.28 -0.15
N ILE A 109 5.19 9.29 -1.03
CA ILE A 109 4.24 8.19 -0.95
C ILE A 109 5.01 6.88 -0.86
N GLY A 110 4.59 6.02 0.07
CA GLY A 110 4.98 4.62 0.09
C GLY A 110 3.81 3.73 -0.32
N VAL A 111 4.11 2.64 -1.03
CA VAL A 111 3.11 1.63 -1.42
C VAL A 111 3.65 0.26 -1.09
N THR A 112 2.81 -0.57 -0.47
CA THR A 112 3.09 -1.99 -0.21
C THR A 112 1.98 -2.85 -0.80
N TYR A 113 2.34 -3.91 -1.51
CA TYR A 113 1.37 -4.90 -1.96
C TYR A 113 1.22 -6.00 -0.91
N VAL A 114 -0.04 -6.29 -0.56
CA VAL A 114 -0.41 -7.42 0.28
C VAL A 114 -1.09 -8.46 -0.61
N PRO A 115 -0.50 -9.65 -0.80
CA PRO A 115 -1.09 -10.68 -1.63
C PRO A 115 -2.35 -11.26 -0.98
N GLN A 116 -3.22 -11.83 -1.81
CA GLN A 116 -4.38 -12.59 -1.34
C GLN A 116 -3.92 -13.72 -0.43
N SER A 117 -4.56 -13.84 0.73
CA SER A 117 -4.21 -14.87 1.72
C SER A 117 -5.45 -15.63 2.20
N LEU A 118 -5.26 -16.87 2.62
CA LEU A 118 -6.30 -17.72 3.20
C LEU A 118 -5.84 -18.16 4.59
N TYR A 119 -6.58 -17.81 5.63
CA TYR A 119 -6.22 -18.14 7.00
C TYR A 119 -7.41 -18.61 7.85
N PRO A 120 -7.17 -19.43 8.88
CA PRO A 120 -8.24 -19.87 9.77
C PRO A 120 -8.69 -18.73 10.69
N SER A 121 -10.00 -18.56 10.84
CA SER A 121 -10.60 -17.56 11.71
C SER A 121 -11.15 -18.21 12.98
N PRO A 122 -10.64 -17.85 14.17
CA PRO A 122 -11.12 -18.41 15.42
C PRO A 122 -12.56 -17.98 15.67
N THR A 123 -13.43 -18.94 15.99
CA THR A 123 -14.78 -18.63 16.46
C THR A 123 -14.77 -18.44 17.98
N SER A 124 -15.70 -17.64 18.49
CA SER A 124 -15.90 -17.40 19.93
C SER A 124 -16.12 -18.67 20.76
N LYS A 125 -16.32 -19.83 20.12
CA LYS A 125 -16.52 -21.15 20.76
C LYS A 125 -15.28 -22.05 20.74
N GLY A 126 -14.09 -21.54 20.45
CA GLY A 126 -12.82 -22.27 20.63
C GLY A 126 -12.53 -23.38 19.60
N GLY A 127 -13.34 -23.50 18.55
CA GLY A 127 -13.10 -24.41 17.42
C GLY A 127 -12.69 -23.68 16.14
N LEU A 128 -11.73 -24.25 15.41
CA LEU A 128 -11.39 -23.85 14.04
C LEU A 128 -12.50 -24.35 13.09
N THR A 129 -13.50 -23.52 12.82
CA THR A 129 -14.62 -23.86 11.93
C THR A 129 -14.85 -22.87 10.81
N ALA A 130 -14.07 -21.78 10.74
CA ALA A 130 -14.17 -20.77 9.71
C ALA A 130 -12.81 -20.49 9.06
N TRP A 131 -12.85 -20.17 7.77
CA TRP A 131 -11.71 -19.71 6.99
C TRP A 131 -12.04 -18.36 6.37
N THR A 132 -11.08 -17.46 6.41
CA THR A 132 -11.17 -16.14 5.79
C THR A 132 -10.26 -16.08 4.58
N LEU A 133 -10.85 -15.75 3.44
CA LEU A 133 -10.15 -15.33 2.24
C LEU A 133 -10.00 -13.82 2.31
N GLN A 134 -8.77 -13.35 2.51
CA GLN A 134 -8.43 -11.93 2.45
C GLN A 134 -8.01 -11.58 1.02
N GLU A 135 -8.63 -10.55 0.46
CA GLU A 135 -8.33 -10.02 -0.86
C GLU A 135 -6.90 -9.47 -0.96
N ALA A 136 -6.38 -9.46 -2.19
CA ALA A 136 -5.17 -8.72 -2.49
C ALA A 136 -5.44 -7.22 -2.42
N ARG A 137 -4.47 -6.45 -1.93
CA ARG A 137 -4.62 -5.00 -1.74
C ARG A 137 -3.30 -4.26 -1.82
N TRP A 138 -3.38 -2.98 -2.10
CA TRP A 138 -2.27 -2.04 -2.04
C TRP A 138 -2.47 -1.11 -0.85
N ASP A 139 -1.56 -1.19 0.11
CA ASP A 139 -1.54 -0.32 1.28
C ASP A 139 -0.63 0.87 0.97
N VAL A 140 -1.22 2.06 0.92
CA VAL A 140 -0.55 3.33 0.63
C VAL A 140 -0.36 4.10 1.94
N SER A 141 0.87 4.55 2.15
CA SER A 141 1.29 5.34 3.31
C SER A 141 1.82 6.70 2.87
N PHE A 142 1.50 7.74 3.61
CA PHE A 142 1.97 9.10 3.34
C PHE A 142 3.16 9.42 4.25
N LEU A 143 4.21 9.98 3.68
CA LEU A 143 5.46 10.26 4.38
C LEU A 143 5.69 11.77 4.45
N ASN A 144 5.99 12.27 5.64
CA ASN A 144 6.52 13.61 5.87
C ASN A 144 8.03 13.51 6.11
N LEU A 145 8.81 14.34 5.42
CA LEU A 145 10.26 14.37 5.50
C LEU A 145 10.70 15.51 6.42
N GLN A 146 10.90 15.18 7.69
CA GLN A 146 11.32 16.14 8.70
C GLN A 146 12.81 16.46 8.59
N PRO A 147 13.19 17.74 8.59
CA PRO A 147 14.59 18.14 8.52
C PRO A 147 15.36 17.73 9.77
N LEU A 148 16.59 17.26 9.57
CA LEU A 148 17.61 16.99 10.58
C LEU A 148 18.87 17.78 10.24
N PRO A 149 19.81 17.99 11.18
CA PRO A 149 21.04 18.74 10.93
C PRO A 149 21.89 18.25 9.74
N LEU A 150 21.80 16.95 9.40
CA LEU A 150 22.58 16.32 8.33
C LEU A 150 21.71 15.60 7.29
N GLY A 151 20.41 15.92 7.20
CA GLY A 151 19.53 15.24 6.25
C GLY A 151 18.06 15.33 6.63
N PHE A 152 17.32 14.26 6.38
CA PHE A 152 15.89 14.17 6.64
C PHE A 152 15.52 12.86 7.34
N ARG A 153 14.45 12.87 8.12
CA ARG A 153 13.81 11.66 8.63
C ARG A 153 12.44 11.51 8.00
N ALA A 154 12.18 10.35 7.40
CA ALA A 154 10.85 10.00 6.96
C ALA A 154 9.98 9.60 8.16
N GLN A 155 8.85 10.26 8.33
CA GLN A 155 7.82 9.89 9.30
C GLN A 155 6.53 9.57 8.56
N THR A 156 5.97 8.40 8.82
CA THR A 156 4.67 8.01 8.29
C THR A 156 3.56 8.77 9.01
N LEU A 157 2.67 9.40 8.25
CA LEU A 157 1.47 10.03 8.76
C LEU A 157 0.47 8.96 9.23
N PRO A 158 -0.40 9.26 10.21
CA PRO A 158 -1.38 8.31 10.74
C PRO A 158 -2.56 8.04 9.80
N PHE A 159 -2.41 8.29 8.49
CA PHE A 159 -3.39 8.02 7.46
C PHE A 159 -2.91 6.87 6.57
N LYS A 160 -3.81 5.94 6.29
CA LYS A 160 -3.56 4.82 5.37
C LYS A 160 -4.67 4.74 4.34
N VAL A 161 -4.29 4.56 3.09
CA VAL A 161 -5.24 4.20 2.03
C VAL A 161 -5.06 2.74 1.69
N THR A 162 -6.15 1.99 1.72
CA THR A 162 -6.20 0.61 1.23
C THR A 162 -6.93 0.63 -0.10
N ILE A 163 -6.23 0.29 -1.18
CA ILE A 163 -6.82 0.10 -2.50
C ILE A 163 -7.04 -1.40 -2.69
N ALA A 164 -8.28 -1.83 -2.85
CA ALA A 164 -8.62 -3.24 -3.01
C ALA A 164 -9.96 -3.37 -3.73
N PHE A 165 -10.17 -4.50 -4.42
CA PHE A 165 -11.48 -4.83 -4.98
C PHE A 165 -12.10 -6.01 -4.24
N GLY A 166 -13.37 -5.85 -3.87
CA GLY A 166 -14.13 -6.85 -3.12
C GLY A 166 -14.01 -6.69 -1.61
N GLN A 167 -14.46 -7.71 -0.89
CA GLN A 167 -14.41 -7.77 0.57
C GLN A 167 -13.90 -9.13 0.99
N SER A 168 -13.18 -9.17 2.12
CA SER A 168 -12.73 -10.43 2.71
C SER A 168 -13.92 -11.32 3.03
N ILE A 169 -13.87 -12.57 2.59
CA ILE A 169 -14.98 -13.51 2.74
C ILE A 169 -14.62 -14.51 3.83
N THR A 170 -15.44 -14.58 4.89
CA THR A 170 -15.33 -15.60 5.91
C THR A 170 -16.41 -16.65 5.71
N LYS A 171 -16.01 -17.92 5.52
CA LYS A 171 -16.94 -19.05 5.38
C LYS A 171 -16.68 -20.10 6.43
N PHE A 172 -17.77 -20.64 6.97
CA PHE A 172 -17.73 -21.83 7.79
C PHE A 172 -17.51 -23.05 6.90
N VAL A 173 -16.49 -23.84 7.21
CA VAL A 173 -16.16 -25.04 6.43
C VAL A 173 -16.56 -26.24 7.27
N GLN A 174 -17.47 -27.06 6.75
CA GLN A 174 -17.75 -28.36 7.33
C GLN A 174 -16.52 -29.25 7.12
N THR A 175 -15.96 -29.77 8.21
CA THR A 175 -14.87 -30.75 8.14
C THR A 175 -15.41 -32.02 7.49
N ALA A 176 -14.99 -32.29 6.24
CA ALA A 176 -15.21 -33.59 5.63
C ALA A 176 -14.34 -34.61 6.39
N PRO A 177 -14.90 -35.72 6.90
CA PRO A 177 -14.08 -36.77 7.49
C PRO A 177 -13.19 -37.36 6.39
N VAL A 178 -11.88 -37.13 6.51
CA VAL A 178 -10.92 -37.88 5.70
C VAL A 178 -10.99 -39.32 6.19
N LEU A 179 -11.66 -40.17 5.42
CA LEU A 179 -11.67 -41.61 5.67
C LEU A 179 -10.22 -42.09 5.62
N ALA A 180 -9.64 -42.33 6.79
CA ALA A 180 -8.38 -43.05 6.89
C ALA A 180 -8.60 -44.41 6.22
N ARG A 181 -8.02 -44.59 5.02
CA ARG A 181 -7.90 -45.92 4.42
C ARG A 181 -7.08 -46.74 5.40
N ARG A 182 -7.74 -47.64 6.13
CA ARG A 182 -7.06 -48.71 6.86
C ARG A 182 -6.28 -49.52 5.81
N ALA A 183 -4.95 -49.47 5.93
CA ALA A 183 -4.07 -50.44 5.31
C ALA A 183 -4.21 -51.79 6.04
#